data_AF-A0A2N2A439-F1
#
_entry.id   AF-A0A2N2A439-F1
#
_cell.length_a   1.000
_cell.length_b   1.000
_cell.length_c   1.000
_cell.angle_alpha   90.00
_cell.angle_beta   90.00
_cell.angle_gamma   90.00
#
_symmetry.space_group_name_H-M   'P 1'
#
loop_
_entity.id
_entity.type
_entity.pdbx_description
1 polymer ?
#
loop_
_entity_poly.entity_id
_entity_poly.type
_entity_poly.pdbx_seq_one_letter_code
_entity_poly.pdbx_strand_id
1 'polypeptide(L)'
;MEYSKFSLGLRFAMTSDANLTPNDCWNIIFSEVPITHVVGSTLFGAWDDVGDAASESAYICMFSNLPLKVGKALFAQLQQKPVLLSYLTIYRPFIQNNRVEKCSEVEYLGQVQEDGTVQKGDVHYGTMKISGGLPETCEKPGQCTRILIAPDAWYGKFTSADAARHMLRAASRILPKAVLSTQLIADGGEGTLDALICSNKGRYLKAPILNAADIPHELHYGILPNRTVVIESEPLSQDELNQALTLPQNKGFTEYIVAAGNGFLPEDVPEGRYATVLGKRIPASQRNNVRVEYRNGIETVLEQCEFDRRLAKADWLIALTRLLDDEGSMRDATTDALLFHCRVQRKHVAVLAFSDDGYFFAKIDDAPLVPIETTSFDEAADALFLIIKNTPISPAPLFAPILREETVISDV
;
A
#
# COMPACT_ATOMS: atom_id res chain seq x y z
N MET A 1 -4.40 27.98 21.06
CA MET A 1 -5.32 27.88 19.90
C MET A 1 -6.51 27.05 20.32
N GLU A 2 -7.75 27.49 20.04
CA GLU A 2 -8.92 26.64 20.21
C GLU A 2 -9.09 25.79 18.94
N TYR A 3 -8.74 24.51 19.02
CA TYR A 3 -9.04 23.58 17.94
C TYR A 3 -10.52 23.19 18.03
N SER A 4 -11.26 23.28 16.92
CA SER A 4 -12.59 22.69 16.89
C SER A 4 -12.48 21.18 17.07
N LYS A 5 -13.46 20.55 17.74
CA LYS A 5 -13.52 19.10 17.95
C LYS A 5 -13.63 18.29 16.63
N PHE A 6 -13.67 18.93 15.47
CA PHE A 6 -13.77 18.28 14.17
C PHE A 6 -12.79 18.88 13.14
N SER A 7 -11.78 18.09 12.79
CA SER A 7 -10.77 18.44 11.78
C SER A 7 -10.56 17.29 10.81
N LEU A 8 -10.39 17.63 9.53
CA LEU A 8 -9.97 16.67 8.50
C LEU A 8 -8.47 16.84 8.25
N GLY A 9 -7.68 15.81 8.52
CA GLY A 9 -6.24 15.79 8.26
C GLY A 9 -5.91 14.88 7.09
N LEU A 10 -5.08 15.37 6.16
CA LEU A 10 -4.48 14.60 5.07
C LEU A 10 -3.02 14.36 5.41
N ARG A 11 -2.65 13.08 5.59
CA ARG A 11 -1.31 12.65 6.00
C ARG A 11 -0.51 12.33 4.74
N PHE A 12 0.41 13.20 4.37
CA PHE A 12 1.34 12.98 3.28
C PHE A 12 2.43 12.01 3.73
N ALA A 13 2.71 11.00 2.92
CA ALA A 13 3.77 10.04 3.17
C ALA A 13 5.11 10.72 2.91
N MET A 14 5.91 10.92 3.97
CA MET A 14 7.21 11.60 3.89
C MET A 14 8.29 10.55 3.65
N THR A 15 8.22 9.91 2.48
CA THR A 15 9.09 8.80 2.10
C THR A 15 10.38 9.30 1.46
N SER A 16 11.46 8.54 1.62
CA SER A 16 12.79 8.91 1.10
C SER A 16 12.86 8.90 -0.43
N ASP A 17 12.01 8.14 -1.12
CA ASP A 17 11.93 8.11 -2.58
C ASP A 17 11.32 9.39 -3.15
N ALA A 18 10.25 9.91 -2.54
CA ALA A 18 9.53 11.07 -3.05
C ALA A 18 10.19 12.39 -2.62
N ASN A 19 10.94 12.40 -1.52
CA ASN A 19 11.60 13.59 -0.96
C ASN A 19 10.66 14.80 -0.81
N LEU A 20 9.40 14.55 -0.42
CA LEU A 20 8.41 15.60 -0.23
C LEU A 20 8.83 16.55 0.89
N THR A 21 8.52 17.84 0.70
CA THR A 21 8.59 18.85 1.76
C THR A 21 7.18 19.28 2.19
N PRO A 22 7.02 19.92 3.37
CA PRO A 22 5.77 20.58 3.75
C PRO A 22 5.23 21.54 2.66
N ASN A 23 6.12 22.24 1.95
CA ASN A 23 5.74 23.11 0.84
C ASN A 23 5.11 22.33 -0.32
N ASP A 24 5.65 21.16 -0.66
CA ASP A 24 5.09 20.31 -1.72
C ASP A 24 3.74 19.75 -1.31
N CYS A 25 3.60 19.32 -0.05
CA CYS A 25 2.34 18.85 0.51
C CYS A 25 1.24 19.92 0.36
N TRP A 26 1.51 21.15 0.78
CA TRP A 26 0.56 22.25 0.66
C TRP A 26 0.28 22.66 -0.78
N ASN A 27 1.26 22.63 -1.68
CA ASN A 27 1.03 22.87 -3.11
C ASN A 27 0.09 21.82 -3.72
N ILE A 28 0.26 20.55 -3.39
CA ILE A 28 -0.64 19.47 -3.81
C ILE A 28 -2.04 19.70 -3.25
N ILE A 29 -2.15 20.10 -1.97
CA ILE A 29 -3.45 20.47 -1.38
C ILE A 29 -4.12 21.60 -2.16
N PHE A 30 -3.38 22.67 -2.44
CA PHE A 30 -3.90 23.82 -3.16
C PHE A 30 -4.36 23.47 -4.58
N SER A 31 -3.69 22.54 -5.25
CA SER A 31 -4.05 22.10 -6.61
C SER A 31 -5.16 21.04 -6.66
N GLU A 32 -5.34 20.22 -5.61
CA GLU A 32 -6.24 19.07 -5.66
C GLU A 32 -7.54 19.24 -4.88
N VAL A 33 -7.55 20.02 -3.80
CA VAL A 33 -8.70 20.14 -2.91
C VAL A 33 -9.75 21.09 -3.48
N PRO A 34 -11.04 20.69 -3.57
CA PRO A 34 -12.08 21.54 -4.11
C PRO A 34 -12.46 22.67 -3.13
N ILE A 35 -12.33 23.92 -3.59
CA ILE A 35 -12.67 25.13 -2.81
C ILE A 35 -14.06 25.07 -2.18
N THR A 36 -15.04 24.52 -2.89
CA THR A 36 -16.46 24.43 -2.49
C THR A 36 -16.71 23.74 -1.14
N HIS A 37 -15.73 23.00 -0.63
CA HIS A 37 -15.82 22.26 0.62
C HIS A 37 -14.96 22.84 1.75
N VAL A 38 -14.19 23.88 1.49
CA VAL A 38 -13.15 24.37 2.41
C VAL A 38 -13.18 25.88 2.64
N VAL A 39 -14.07 26.63 1.97
CA VAL A 39 -14.31 28.06 2.30
C VAL A 39 -14.63 28.22 3.79
N GLY A 40 -13.98 29.19 4.43
CA GLY A 40 -14.15 29.50 5.85
C GLY A 40 -13.39 28.56 6.80
N SER A 41 -12.85 27.45 6.30
CA SER A 41 -12.02 26.54 7.09
C SER A 41 -10.70 27.17 7.48
N THR A 42 -10.12 26.67 8.57
CA THR A 42 -8.83 27.11 9.09
C THR A 42 -7.78 26.05 8.80
N LEU A 43 -6.67 26.45 8.20
CA LEU A 43 -5.61 25.56 7.75
C LEU A 43 -4.48 25.47 8.77
N PHE A 44 -4.07 24.23 9.07
CA PHE A 44 -2.97 23.95 9.98
C PHE A 44 -2.06 22.86 9.42
N GLY A 45 -0.75 23.01 9.61
CA GLY A 45 0.28 22.04 9.28
C GLY A 45 0.87 21.44 10.56
N ALA A 46 1.22 20.16 10.55
CA ALA A 46 1.97 19.55 11.66
C ALA A 46 2.66 18.27 11.21
N TRP A 47 3.76 17.91 11.85
CA TRP A 47 4.34 16.57 11.72
C TRP A 47 3.56 15.58 12.58
N ASP A 48 3.36 14.37 12.07
CA ASP A 48 2.72 13.28 12.83
C ASP A 48 3.74 12.56 13.70
N ASP A 49 4.00 13.10 14.88
CA ASP A 49 4.80 12.49 15.96
C ASP A 49 3.91 11.79 17.02
N VAL A 50 2.58 11.76 16.82
CA VAL A 50 1.58 11.19 17.74
C VAL A 50 1.48 9.68 17.63
N GLY A 51 1.93 9.14 16.50
CA GLY A 51 1.65 7.79 16.05
C GLY A 51 2.87 7.10 15.48
N ASP A 52 3.94 7.07 16.26
CA ASP A 52 5.29 6.53 16.01
C ASP A 52 5.34 5.00 15.75
N ALA A 53 4.23 4.40 15.33
CA ALA A 53 4.07 2.97 15.00
C ALA A 53 3.74 2.72 13.53
N ALA A 54 3.45 3.77 12.74
CA ALA A 54 3.22 3.61 11.31
C ALA A 54 4.55 3.29 10.59
N SER A 55 4.49 2.59 9.45
CA SER A 55 5.68 2.24 8.66
C SER A 55 6.41 3.44 8.05
N GLU A 56 5.82 4.64 8.11
CA GLU A 56 6.33 5.84 7.46
C GLU A 56 6.01 7.12 8.25
N SER A 57 6.94 8.07 8.20
CA SER A 57 6.75 9.44 8.69
C SER A 57 5.69 10.16 7.88
N ALA A 58 4.93 11.06 8.52
CA ALA A 58 3.89 11.81 7.83
C ALA A 58 3.87 13.30 8.21
N TYR A 59 3.58 14.14 7.22
CA TYR A 59 3.21 15.54 7.43
C TYR A 59 1.71 15.70 7.19
N ILE A 60 1.02 16.39 8.10
CA ILE A 60 -0.43 16.50 8.11
C ILE A 60 -0.85 17.89 7.64
N CYS A 61 -1.59 17.95 6.53
CA CYS A 61 -2.32 19.15 6.12
C CYS A 61 -3.76 19.07 6.66
N MET A 62 -4.14 20.00 7.53
CA MET A 62 -5.38 19.94 8.29
C MET A 62 -6.35 21.06 7.92
N PHE A 63 -7.63 20.69 7.84
CA PHE A 63 -8.77 21.59 7.69
C PHE A 63 -9.62 21.52 8.95
N SER A 64 -9.60 22.59 9.73
CA SER A 64 -10.42 22.77 10.94
C SER A 64 -11.60 23.69 10.65
N ASN A 65 -12.54 23.77 11.60
CA ASN A 65 -13.77 24.56 11.49
C ASN A 65 -14.68 24.15 10.31
N LEU A 66 -14.59 22.89 9.90
CA LEU A 66 -15.49 22.32 8.91
C LEU A 66 -16.75 21.76 9.58
N PRO A 67 -17.96 22.12 9.12
CA PRO A 67 -19.17 21.43 9.54
C PRO A 67 -19.07 19.93 9.23
N LEU A 68 -19.48 19.05 10.14
CA LEU A 68 -19.37 17.59 10.00
C LEU A 68 -19.87 17.06 8.65
N LYS A 69 -21.01 17.58 8.16
CA LYS A 69 -21.59 17.20 6.86
C LYS A 69 -20.67 17.58 5.70
N VAL A 70 -20.08 18.76 5.74
CA VAL A 70 -19.14 19.26 4.73
C VAL A 70 -17.84 18.47 4.78
N GLY A 71 -17.28 18.21 5.97
CA GLY A 71 -16.08 17.40 6.13
C GLY A 71 -16.25 15.96 5.63
N LYS A 72 -17.41 15.33 5.87
CA LYS A 72 -17.74 14.00 5.29
C LYS A 72 -17.84 14.04 3.76
N ALA A 73 -18.43 15.10 3.20
CA ALA A 73 -18.53 15.28 1.76
C ALA A 73 -17.14 15.48 1.12
N LEU A 74 -16.31 16.35 1.71
CA LEU A 74 -14.92 16.55 1.31
C LEU A 74 -14.17 15.23 1.32
N PHE A 75 -14.23 14.49 2.42
CA PHE A 75 -13.60 13.18 2.54
C PHE A 75 -14.00 12.23 1.39
N ALA A 76 -15.30 12.12 1.08
CA ALA A 76 -15.79 11.27 -0.01
C ALA A 76 -15.30 11.72 -1.41
N GLN A 77 -15.07 13.02 -1.61
CA GLN A 77 -14.51 13.55 -2.86
C GLN A 77 -13.01 13.27 -2.97
N LEU A 78 -12.24 13.44 -1.89
CA LEU A 78 -10.79 13.19 -1.89
C LEU A 78 -10.46 11.71 -2.14
N GLN A 79 -11.34 10.78 -1.73
CA GLN A 79 -11.22 9.36 -2.07
C GLN A 79 -11.32 9.07 -3.59
N GLN A 80 -11.72 10.05 -4.40
CA GLN A 80 -11.82 9.95 -5.85
C GLN A 80 -10.72 10.75 -6.58
N LYS A 81 -9.69 11.20 -5.85
CA LYS A 81 -8.55 11.94 -6.40
C LYS A 81 -7.29 11.07 -6.37
N PRO A 82 -7.06 10.18 -7.35
CA PRO A 82 -5.97 9.22 -7.30
C PRO A 82 -4.58 9.89 -7.28
N VAL A 83 -4.42 11.07 -7.91
CA VAL A 83 -3.21 11.90 -7.80
C VAL A 83 -2.94 12.28 -6.35
N LEU A 84 -3.90 12.91 -5.66
CA LEU A 84 -3.75 13.24 -4.24
C LEU A 84 -3.46 11.99 -3.41
N LEU A 85 -4.24 10.93 -3.58
CA LEU A 85 -4.10 9.68 -2.82
C LEU A 85 -2.72 9.04 -2.98
N SER A 86 -2.07 9.22 -4.13
CA SER A 86 -0.73 8.70 -4.38
C SER A 86 0.38 9.36 -3.55
N TYR A 87 0.11 10.52 -2.94
CA TYR A 87 1.05 11.20 -2.04
C TYR A 87 0.71 10.98 -0.57
N LEU A 88 -0.44 10.38 -0.27
CA LEU A 88 -0.86 10.14 1.10
C LEU A 88 -0.28 8.83 1.63
N THR A 89 -0.21 8.74 2.95
CA THR A 89 0.04 7.46 3.61
C THR A 89 -1.04 6.48 3.19
N ILE A 90 -0.64 5.28 2.77
CA ILE A 90 -1.57 4.23 2.30
C ILE A 90 -2.59 3.87 3.36
N TYR A 91 -2.19 4.05 4.62
CA TYR A 91 -3.06 3.97 5.75
C TYR A 91 -3.85 5.27 5.95
N ARG A 92 -4.99 5.34 5.25
CA ARG A 92 -6.07 6.34 5.39
C ARG A 92 -5.70 7.75 4.89
N PRO A 93 -6.69 8.50 4.40
CA PRO A 93 -7.02 9.70 5.17
C PRO A 93 -8.15 9.36 6.13
N PHE A 94 -8.04 9.87 7.34
CA PHE A 94 -9.09 9.77 8.34
C PHE A 94 -9.20 11.08 9.06
N ILE A 95 -10.46 11.51 9.19
CA ILE A 95 -10.90 12.56 10.10
C ILE A 95 -10.21 12.33 11.45
N GLN A 96 -9.31 13.25 11.82
CA GLN A 96 -8.63 13.22 13.11
C GLN A 96 -9.25 14.31 13.97
N ASN A 97 -10.29 13.92 14.72
CA ASN A 97 -10.98 14.84 15.62
C ASN A 97 -10.18 15.17 16.88
N ASN A 98 -9.22 14.33 17.29
CA ASN A 98 -8.60 14.41 18.63
C ASN A 98 -7.07 14.17 18.69
N ARG A 99 -6.35 14.14 17.55
CA ARG A 99 -4.89 13.88 17.53
C ARG A 99 -4.02 15.14 17.42
N VAL A 100 -4.57 16.25 16.95
CA VAL A 100 -3.81 17.49 16.67
C VAL A 100 -3.12 18.06 17.91
N GLU A 101 -3.75 17.99 19.09
CA GLU A 101 -3.14 18.46 20.35
C GLU A 101 -1.92 17.64 20.77
N LYS A 102 -1.75 16.46 20.20
CA LYS A 102 -0.64 15.56 20.50
C LYS A 102 0.46 15.64 19.45
N CYS A 103 0.17 16.27 18.30
CA CYS A 103 1.14 16.48 17.23
C CYS A 103 2.25 17.43 17.70
N SER A 104 3.31 17.50 16.90
CA SER A 104 4.39 18.47 17.01
C SER A 104 3.85 19.90 17.02
N GLU A 105 4.75 20.88 17.09
CA GLU A 105 4.37 22.28 16.90
C GLU A 105 3.48 22.46 15.66
N VAL A 106 2.29 23.02 15.88
CA VAL A 106 1.26 23.16 14.86
C VAL A 106 1.43 24.52 14.18
N GLU A 107 1.69 24.47 12.88
CA GLU A 107 1.85 25.63 12.01
C GLU A 107 0.47 26.16 11.62
N TYR A 108 0.25 27.46 11.78
CA TYR A 108 -1.00 28.12 11.40
C TYR A 108 -0.86 28.83 10.05
N LEU A 109 -1.58 28.34 9.03
CA LEU A 109 -1.51 28.86 7.67
C LEU A 109 -2.55 29.93 7.36
N GLY A 110 -3.62 30.02 8.15
CA GLY A 110 -4.66 31.02 7.96
C GLY A 110 -6.04 30.44 7.68
N GLN A 111 -6.91 31.30 7.16
CA GLN A 111 -8.30 30.97 6.83
C GLN A 111 -8.55 31.07 5.33
N VAL A 112 -9.26 30.09 4.78
CA VAL A 112 -9.66 30.04 3.36
C VAL A 112 -10.78 31.05 3.10
N GLN A 113 -10.57 31.95 2.14
CA GLN A 113 -11.54 32.96 1.70
C GLN A 113 -12.43 32.43 0.57
N GLU A 114 -13.47 33.19 0.21
CA GLU A 114 -14.42 32.83 -0.86
C GLU A 114 -13.75 32.69 -2.24
N ASP A 115 -12.67 33.42 -2.50
CA ASP A 115 -11.91 33.38 -3.74
C ASP A 115 -10.80 32.30 -3.75
N GLY A 116 -10.71 31.52 -2.66
CA GLY A 116 -9.76 30.43 -2.46
C GLY A 116 -8.44 30.84 -1.84
N THR A 117 -8.17 32.15 -1.68
CA THR A 117 -6.95 32.62 -1.03
C THR A 117 -6.93 32.24 0.45
N VAL A 118 -5.74 31.98 0.99
CA VAL A 118 -5.52 31.70 2.41
C VAL A 118 -4.87 32.94 3.03
N GLN A 119 -5.47 33.47 4.08
CA GLN A 119 -5.05 34.73 4.68
C GLN A 119 -4.96 34.65 6.20
N LYS A 120 -4.20 35.58 6.80
CA LYS A 120 -4.06 35.77 8.26
C LYS A 120 -3.37 34.61 8.99
N GLY A 121 -2.52 33.85 8.28
CA GLY A 121 -1.65 32.83 8.86
C GLY A 121 -0.29 33.38 9.27
N ASP A 122 0.42 32.61 10.10
CA ASP A 122 1.79 32.89 10.52
C ASP A 122 2.80 32.27 9.53
N VAL A 123 2.41 31.18 8.87
CA VAL A 123 3.24 30.42 7.91
C VAL A 123 2.63 30.47 6.51
N HIS A 124 3.50 30.52 5.50
CA HIS A 124 3.10 30.60 4.10
C HIS A 124 3.85 29.53 3.28
N TYR A 125 3.09 28.74 2.52
CA TYR A 125 3.62 27.77 1.58
C TYR A 125 3.09 28.03 0.19
N GLY A 126 3.93 27.84 -0.83
CA GLY A 126 3.49 27.83 -2.21
C GLY A 126 2.60 29.00 -2.61
N THR A 127 1.47 28.69 -3.25
CA THR A 127 0.54 29.69 -3.79
C THR A 127 -0.38 30.33 -2.75
N MET A 128 -0.55 29.71 -1.57
CA MET A 128 -1.57 30.08 -0.57
C MET A 128 -2.96 30.29 -1.20
N LYS A 129 -3.32 29.50 -2.21
CA LYS A 129 -4.58 29.63 -2.94
C LYS A 129 -5.10 28.29 -3.41
N ILE A 130 -6.28 27.91 -2.91
CA ILE A 130 -7.00 26.71 -3.33
C ILE A 130 -7.58 26.93 -4.72
N SER A 131 -7.13 26.12 -5.68
CA SER A 131 -7.58 26.12 -7.07
C SER A 131 -8.07 24.76 -7.55
N GLY A 132 -8.07 23.75 -6.68
CA GLY A 132 -8.49 22.40 -7.03
C GLY A 132 -9.95 22.31 -7.46
N GLY A 133 -10.19 21.49 -8.49
CA GLY A 133 -11.52 21.16 -8.98
C GLY A 133 -12.12 19.94 -8.29
N LEU A 134 -13.40 19.68 -8.53
CA LEU A 134 -14.02 18.39 -8.19
C LEU A 134 -13.30 17.25 -8.94
N PRO A 135 -13.36 16.00 -8.45
CA PRO A 135 -12.84 14.85 -9.17
C PRO A 135 -13.43 14.76 -10.57
N GLU A 136 -12.60 14.46 -11.57
CA GLU A 136 -13.12 14.10 -12.89
C GLU A 136 -13.91 12.79 -12.77
N THR A 137 -15.15 12.80 -13.22
CA THR A 137 -15.98 11.60 -13.19
C THR A 137 -16.01 10.96 -14.55
N CYS A 138 -15.88 9.63 -14.57
CA CYS A 138 -16.18 8.87 -15.76
C CYS A 138 -17.66 9.02 -16.11
N GLU A 139 -17.97 9.69 -17.23
CA GLU A 139 -19.36 9.91 -17.68
C GLU A 139 -20.12 8.60 -17.97
N LYS A 140 -19.40 7.51 -18.24
CA LYS A 140 -19.96 6.17 -18.51
C LYS A 140 -19.19 5.11 -17.72
N PRO A 141 -19.53 4.88 -16.43
CA PRO A 141 -18.76 4.01 -15.54
C PRO A 141 -18.51 2.58 -16.06
N GLY A 142 -19.42 2.04 -16.89
CA GLY A 142 -19.25 0.73 -17.54
C GLY A 142 -18.33 0.72 -18.76
N GLN A 143 -17.73 1.86 -19.14
CA GLN A 143 -16.85 2.02 -20.30
C GLN A 143 -15.46 2.56 -19.94
N CYS A 144 -15.22 2.92 -18.67
CA CYS A 144 -13.90 3.36 -18.23
C CYS A 144 -13.05 2.17 -17.82
N THR A 145 -11.77 2.20 -18.21
CA THR A 145 -10.78 1.21 -17.81
C THR A 145 -10.65 1.15 -16.30
N ARG A 146 -10.86 -0.02 -15.71
CA ARG A 146 -10.69 -0.27 -14.28
C ARG A 146 -9.36 -0.98 -14.06
N ILE A 147 -8.51 -0.42 -13.22
CA ILE A 147 -7.14 -0.90 -13.03
C ILE A 147 -6.93 -1.23 -11.55
N LEU A 148 -6.47 -2.45 -11.29
CA LEU A 148 -5.96 -2.88 -9.99
C LEU A 148 -4.43 -2.88 -10.05
N ILE A 149 -3.80 -2.00 -9.28
CA ILE A 149 -2.35 -1.92 -9.14
C ILE A 149 -1.95 -2.74 -7.90
N ALA A 150 -1.24 -3.84 -8.12
CA ALA A 150 -0.82 -4.77 -7.07
C ALA A 150 0.67 -5.12 -7.18
N PRO A 151 1.56 -4.16 -6.88
CA PRO A 151 3.00 -4.39 -6.91
C PRO A 151 3.46 -5.13 -5.67
N ASP A 152 4.44 -6.01 -5.83
CA ASP A 152 5.28 -6.51 -4.74
C ASP A 152 6.43 -5.52 -4.47
N ALA A 153 7.17 -5.71 -3.38
CA ALA A 153 8.28 -4.86 -3.01
C ALA A 153 9.48 -5.03 -3.97
N TRP A 154 10.23 -3.95 -4.18
CA TRP A 154 11.58 -3.99 -4.72
C TRP A 154 12.55 -3.87 -3.55
N TYR A 155 12.96 -5.01 -3.00
CA TYR A 155 13.82 -5.07 -1.82
C TYR A 155 15.04 -4.14 -1.94
N GLY A 156 15.24 -3.30 -0.92
CA GLY A 156 16.31 -2.31 -0.87
C GLY A 156 16.07 -1.03 -1.68
N LYS A 157 14.96 -0.90 -2.42
CA LYS A 157 14.64 0.29 -3.22
C LYS A 157 13.25 0.85 -2.98
N PHE A 158 12.21 0.02 -3.07
CA PHE A 158 10.82 0.42 -2.84
C PHE A 158 10.08 -0.61 -2.00
N THR A 159 9.33 -0.14 -1.01
CA THR A 159 8.27 -0.97 -0.43
C THR A 159 7.15 -1.21 -1.46
N SER A 160 6.31 -2.22 -1.28
CA SER A 160 5.09 -2.42 -2.11
C SER A 160 4.22 -1.15 -2.12
N ALA A 161 4.24 -0.46 -0.98
CA ALA A 161 3.60 0.82 -0.75
C ALA A 161 4.10 1.93 -1.69
N ASP A 162 5.41 2.14 -1.76
CA ASP A 162 6.02 3.17 -2.61
C ASP A 162 5.82 2.85 -4.09
N ALA A 163 6.02 1.60 -4.47
CA ALA A 163 5.76 1.13 -5.83
C ALA A 163 4.31 1.43 -6.25
N ALA A 164 3.34 1.17 -5.37
CA ALA A 164 1.93 1.47 -5.63
C ALA A 164 1.68 2.97 -5.80
N ARG A 165 2.33 3.83 -5.00
CA ARG A 165 2.23 5.31 -5.13
C ARG A 165 2.77 5.79 -6.46
N HIS A 166 3.99 5.37 -6.83
CA HIS A 166 4.61 5.73 -8.10
C HIS A 166 3.76 5.28 -9.30
N MET A 167 3.31 4.02 -9.30
CA MET A 167 2.43 3.51 -10.36
C MET A 167 1.07 4.24 -10.39
N LEU A 168 0.50 4.59 -9.24
CA LEU A 168 -0.75 5.35 -9.18
C LEU A 168 -0.60 6.77 -9.75
N ARG A 169 0.55 7.44 -9.52
CA ARG A 169 0.89 8.73 -10.14
C ARG A 169 0.92 8.63 -11.66
N ALA A 170 1.68 7.67 -12.18
CA ALA A 170 1.81 7.43 -13.62
C ALA A 170 0.44 7.11 -14.27
N ALA A 171 -0.32 6.18 -13.67
CA ALA A 171 -1.66 5.82 -14.12
C ALA A 171 -2.59 7.03 -14.18
N SER A 172 -2.61 7.85 -13.13
CA SER A 172 -3.49 9.03 -13.04
C SER A 172 -3.15 10.08 -14.10
N ARG A 173 -1.86 10.28 -14.39
CA ARG A 173 -1.39 11.23 -15.42
C ARG A 173 -1.75 10.76 -16.83
N ILE A 174 -1.58 9.48 -17.13
CA ILE A 174 -1.72 8.95 -18.50
C ILE A 174 -3.16 8.55 -18.82
N LEU A 175 -3.89 8.07 -17.81
CA LEU A 175 -5.26 7.56 -17.88
C LEU A 175 -6.17 8.31 -16.87
N PRO A 176 -6.38 9.64 -17.01
CA PRO A 176 -7.10 10.45 -16.03
C PRO A 176 -8.57 10.04 -15.81
N LYS A 177 -9.16 9.31 -16.76
CA LYS A 177 -10.54 8.79 -16.69
C LYS A 177 -10.63 7.35 -16.17
N ALA A 178 -9.51 6.69 -15.90
CA ALA A 178 -9.51 5.32 -15.40
C ALA A 178 -9.96 5.26 -13.93
N VAL A 179 -10.62 4.17 -13.57
CA VAL A 179 -10.95 3.86 -12.17
C VAL A 179 -9.77 3.10 -11.61
N LEU A 180 -9.00 3.75 -10.75
CA LEU A 180 -7.76 3.21 -10.19
C LEU A 180 -8.00 2.69 -8.77
N SER A 181 -7.44 1.52 -8.48
CA SER A 181 -7.41 0.93 -7.15
C SER A 181 -6.05 0.30 -6.90
N THR A 182 -5.58 0.35 -5.65
CA THR A 182 -4.32 -0.26 -5.24
C THR A 182 -4.59 -1.39 -4.25
N GLN A 183 -3.72 -2.40 -4.30
CA GLN A 183 -3.73 -3.53 -3.40
C GLN A 183 -2.29 -3.91 -3.11
N LEU A 184 -1.83 -3.60 -1.90
CA LEU A 184 -0.52 -4.08 -1.47
C LEU A 184 -0.55 -5.61 -1.39
N ILE A 185 0.52 -6.23 -1.85
CA ILE A 185 0.75 -7.67 -1.78
C ILE A 185 2.12 -7.93 -1.16
N ALA A 186 2.29 -9.16 -0.68
CA ALA A 186 3.52 -9.68 -0.13
C ALA A 186 3.47 -11.22 -0.19
N ASP A 187 4.61 -11.86 -0.04
CA ASP A 187 4.76 -13.32 -0.16
C ASP A 187 4.71 -14.09 1.17
N GLY A 188 4.35 -13.39 2.25
CA GLY A 188 4.42 -13.89 3.62
C GLY A 188 5.68 -13.47 4.37
N GLY A 189 6.61 -12.74 3.76
CA GLY A 189 7.75 -12.08 4.42
C GLY A 189 7.51 -10.60 4.72
N GLU A 190 8.56 -9.79 4.64
CA GLU A 190 8.51 -8.33 4.77
C GLU A 190 7.46 -7.69 3.83
N GLY A 191 6.69 -6.72 4.35
CA GLY A 191 5.59 -6.07 3.65
C GLY A 191 4.22 -6.74 3.85
N THR A 192 4.18 -7.95 4.42
CA THR A 192 2.92 -8.65 4.74
C THR A 192 2.09 -7.90 5.77
N LEU A 193 2.73 -7.30 6.78
CA LEU A 193 2.06 -6.46 7.76
C LEU A 193 1.31 -5.33 7.07
N ASP A 194 1.98 -4.61 6.17
CA ASP A 194 1.39 -3.50 5.42
C ASP A 194 0.25 -3.96 4.51
N ALA A 195 0.43 -5.08 3.81
CA ALA A 195 -0.60 -5.67 2.96
C ALA A 195 -1.88 -6.00 3.73
N LEU A 196 -1.74 -6.67 4.87
CA LEU A 196 -2.88 -7.08 5.69
C LEU A 196 -3.55 -5.90 6.39
N ILE A 197 -2.77 -4.99 6.98
CA ILE A 197 -3.30 -3.84 7.71
C ILE A 197 -4.03 -2.89 6.77
N CYS A 198 -3.46 -2.58 5.61
CA CYS A 198 -4.08 -1.75 4.59
C CYS A 198 -5.41 -2.35 4.11
N SER A 199 -5.40 -3.65 3.77
CA SER A 199 -6.56 -4.30 3.15
C SER A 199 -7.73 -4.49 4.10
N ASN A 200 -7.44 -4.76 5.37
CA ASN A 200 -8.43 -5.09 6.38
C ASN A 200 -8.78 -3.93 7.31
N LYS A 201 -8.22 -2.73 7.10
CA LYS A 201 -8.38 -1.58 8.00
C LYS A 201 -7.94 -1.92 9.43
N GLY A 202 -6.86 -2.70 9.57
CA GLY A 202 -6.26 -3.06 10.85
C GLY A 202 -5.58 -1.86 11.52
N ARG A 203 -4.72 -2.02 12.51
CA ARG A 203 -4.00 -0.90 13.12
C ARG A 203 -2.56 -1.29 13.40
N TYR A 204 -1.64 -0.37 13.15
CA TYR A 204 -0.25 -0.51 13.55
C TYR A 204 -0.09 -0.24 15.05
N LEU A 205 0.85 -0.96 15.66
CA LEU A 205 1.34 -0.78 17.01
C LEU A 205 2.85 -1.00 17.02
N LYS A 206 3.46 -0.54 18.10
CA LYS A 206 4.88 -0.75 18.37
C LYS A 206 5.12 -1.30 19.76
N ALA A 207 6.24 -1.96 19.94
CA ALA A 207 6.67 -2.49 21.23
C ALA A 207 8.20 -2.50 21.31
N PRO A 208 8.80 -2.13 22.44
CA PRO A 208 10.22 -2.39 22.66
C PRO A 208 10.43 -3.90 22.85
N ILE A 209 11.37 -4.47 22.12
CA ILE A 209 11.87 -5.84 22.30
C ILE A 209 13.40 -5.82 22.39
N LEU A 210 14.00 -6.85 22.98
CA LEU A 210 15.45 -6.97 23.14
C LEU A 210 16.02 -7.85 22.04
N ASN A 211 17.11 -7.42 21.44
CA ASN A 211 17.91 -8.29 20.56
C ASN A 211 18.81 -9.23 21.37
N ALA A 212 19.58 -10.07 20.68
CA ALA A 212 20.49 -11.05 21.30
C ALA A 212 21.60 -10.42 22.18
N ALA A 213 21.84 -9.11 22.09
CA ALA A 213 22.79 -8.37 22.91
C ALA A 213 22.11 -7.57 24.04
N ASP A 214 20.83 -7.86 24.34
CA ASP A 214 19.98 -7.16 25.31
C ASP A 214 19.81 -5.66 24.99
N ILE A 215 20.00 -5.26 23.73
CA ILE A 215 19.79 -3.88 23.29
C ILE A 215 18.32 -3.74 22.87
N PRO A 216 17.56 -2.80 23.47
CA PRO A 216 16.18 -2.55 23.08
C PRO A 216 16.11 -1.92 21.69
N HIS A 217 15.20 -2.44 20.87
CA HIS A 217 14.79 -1.82 19.62
C HIS A 217 13.28 -1.93 19.46
N GLU A 218 12.71 -1.14 18.55
CA GLU A 218 11.26 -1.12 18.32
C GLU A 218 10.84 -2.19 17.31
N LEU A 219 9.89 -3.03 17.73
CA LEU A 219 9.14 -3.93 16.86
C LEU A 219 7.87 -3.22 16.37
N HIS A 220 7.69 -3.17 15.05
CA HIS A 220 6.41 -2.85 14.44
C HIS A 220 5.57 -4.10 14.25
N TYR A 221 4.28 -4.01 14.60
CA TYR A 221 3.33 -5.10 14.42
C TYR A 221 1.92 -4.53 14.23
N GLY A 222 0.95 -5.39 13.96
CA GLY A 222 -0.41 -4.97 13.65
C GLY A 222 -1.49 -5.77 14.35
N ILE A 223 -2.68 -5.18 14.43
CA ILE A 223 -3.90 -5.86 14.88
C ILE A 223 -5.00 -5.65 13.84
N LEU A 224 -5.56 -6.73 13.33
CA LEU A 224 -6.71 -6.73 12.42
C LEU A 224 -8.04 -6.55 13.19
N PRO A 225 -9.14 -6.12 12.55
CA PRO A 225 -10.42 -5.88 13.24
C PRO A 225 -11.03 -7.13 13.89
N ASN A 226 -10.71 -8.32 13.37
CA ASN A 226 -11.09 -9.61 13.92
C ASN A 226 -10.25 -10.02 15.16
N ARG A 227 -9.37 -9.14 15.66
CA ARG A 227 -8.45 -9.37 16.78
C ARG A 227 -7.33 -10.37 16.50
N THR A 228 -6.94 -10.55 15.23
CA THR A 228 -5.69 -11.24 14.88
C THR A 228 -4.51 -10.29 14.97
N VAL A 229 -3.44 -10.72 15.65
CA VAL A 229 -2.16 -10.00 15.71
C VAL A 229 -1.32 -10.39 14.50
N VAL A 230 -0.68 -9.44 13.81
CA VAL A 230 0.19 -9.70 12.66
C VAL A 230 1.61 -9.30 13.04
N ILE A 231 2.56 -10.21 12.89
CA ILE A 231 3.98 -10.02 13.18
C ILE A 231 4.77 -10.44 11.95
N GLU A 232 5.67 -9.58 11.47
CA GLU A 232 6.71 -9.98 10.52
C GLU A 232 7.89 -10.53 11.31
N SER A 233 8.15 -11.83 11.14
CA SER A 233 9.22 -12.53 11.86
C SER A 233 10.43 -12.82 10.99
N GLU A 234 10.37 -12.57 9.68
CA GLU A 234 11.53 -12.71 8.78
C GLU A 234 12.79 -11.98 9.28
N PRO A 235 12.72 -10.74 9.81
CA PRO A 235 13.89 -10.06 10.36
C PRO A 235 14.22 -10.43 11.81
N LEU A 236 13.39 -11.24 12.48
CA LEU A 236 13.51 -11.53 13.91
C LEU A 236 14.26 -12.84 14.17
N SER A 237 15.06 -12.86 15.22
CA SER A 237 15.53 -14.10 15.85
C SER A 237 14.38 -14.83 16.55
N GLN A 238 14.61 -16.10 16.89
CA GLN A 238 13.64 -16.90 17.62
C GLN A 238 13.28 -16.31 18.99
N ASP A 239 14.25 -15.72 19.69
CA ASP A 239 14.03 -15.09 21.00
C ASP A 239 13.24 -13.79 20.88
N GLU A 240 13.51 -12.99 19.85
CA GLU A 240 12.73 -11.79 19.53
C GLU A 240 11.28 -12.14 19.15
N LEU A 241 11.08 -13.20 18.37
CA LEU A 241 9.74 -13.69 18.04
C LEU A 241 8.99 -14.16 19.30
N ASN A 242 9.64 -14.87 20.21
CA ASN A 242 9.04 -15.26 21.49
C ASN A 242 8.64 -14.05 22.33
N GLN A 243 9.47 -13.00 22.38
CA GLN A 243 9.11 -11.74 23.01
C GLN A 243 7.89 -11.09 22.33
N ALA A 244 7.88 -11.02 21.00
CA ALA A 244 6.78 -10.47 20.20
C ALA A 244 5.44 -11.19 20.43
N LEU A 245 5.46 -12.52 20.55
CA LEU A 245 4.29 -13.33 20.85
C LEU A 245 3.78 -13.12 22.29
N THR A 246 4.66 -12.78 23.23
CA THR A 246 4.33 -12.64 24.66
C THR A 246 4.15 -11.20 25.16
N LEU A 247 4.11 -10.23 24.25
CA LEU A 247 3.91 -8.81 24.56
C LEU A 247 2.74 -8.57 25.56
N PRO A 248 2.99 -7.90 26.71
CA PRO A 248 1.96 -7.68 27.75
C PRO A 248 0.71 -6.97 27.25
N GLN A 249 0.85 -6.02 26.32
CA GLN A 249 -0.24 -5.27 25.72
C GLN A 249 -1.16 -6.13 24.83
N ASN A 250 -0.69 -7.30 24.40
CA ASN A 250 -1.45 -8.27 23.62
C ASN A 250 -2.11 -9.33 24.51
N LYS A 251 -2.18 -9.11 25.83
CA LYS A 251 -2.89 -10.02 26.75
C LYS A 251 -4.37 -10.18 26.32
N GLY A 252 -4.78 -11.42 26.10
CA GLY A 252 -6.14 -11.77 25.68
C GLY A 252 -6.36 -11.78 24.17
N PHE A 253 -5.30 -11.60 23.37
CA PHE A 253 -5.27 -11.94 21.96
C PHE A 253 -4.73 -13.37 21.82
N THR A 254 -5.42 -14.20 21.04
CA THR A 254 -5.09 -15.63 20.88
C THR A 254 -4.65 -15.96 19.47
N GLU A 255 -5.12 -15.23 18.46
CA GLU A 255 -4.85 -15.48 17.04
C GLU A 255 -3.70 -14.62 16.54
N TYR A 256 -2.73 -15.26 15.88
CA TYR A 256 -1.55 -14.62 15.32
C TYR A 256 -1.37 -15.02 13.85
N ILE A 257 -0.95 -14.06 13.03
CA ILE A 257 -0.34 -14.29 11.73
C ILE A 257 1.14 -13.97 11.89
N VAL A 258 1.99 -14.96 11.62
CA VAL A 258 3.44 -14.83 11.69
C VAL A 258 3.97 -14.87 10.25
N ALA A 259 4.29 -13.70 9.72
CA ALA A 259 4.85 -13.53 8.39
C ALA A 259 6.36 -13.80 8.42
N ALA A 260 6.73 -15.05 8.15
CA ALA A 260 8.09 -15.54 8.27
C ALA A 260 8.88 -15.47 6.96
N GLY A 261 8.23 -15.35 5.80
CA GLY A 261 8.91 -15.23 4.51
C GLY A 261 9.88 -16.40 4.26
N ASN A 262 11.17 -16.09 4.13
CA ASN A 262 12.28 -17.04 4.05
C ASN A 262 13.00 -17.26 5.39
N GLY A 263 12.57 -16.56 6.44
CA GLY A 263 13.07 -16.70 7.80
C GLY A 263 12.65 -18.00 8.48
N PHE A 264 12.92 -18.06 9.78
CA PHE A 264 12.61 -19.24 10.59
C PHE A 264 11.09 -19.43 10.76
N LEU A 265 10.63 -20.66 10.55
CA LEU A 265 9.25 -21.07 10.76
C LEU A 265 9.11 -21.65 12.18
N PRO A 266 8.43 -20.99 13.13
CA PRO A 266 8.29 -21.49 14.50
C PRO A 266 7.49 -22.80 14.54
N GLU A 267 8.02 -23.80 15.24
CA GLU A 267 7.36 -25.11 15.43
C GLU A 267 6.23 -25.07 16.45
N ASP A 268 6.30 -24.12 17.38
CA ASP A 268 5.33 -23.93 18.43
C ASP A 268 5.19 -22.45 18.79
N VAL A 269 4.10 -22.12 19.48
CA VAL A 269 3.86 -20.79 20.04
C VAL A 269 3.46 -20.88 21.51
N PRO A 270 3.66 -19.81 22.30
CA PRO A 270 3.35 -19.83 23.72
C PRO A 270 1.91 -20.26 24.02
N GLU A 271 1.71 -20.94 25.15
CA GLU A 271 0.41 -21.49 25.54
C GLU A 271 -0.73 -20.45 25.47
N GLY A 272 -1.91 -20.89 25.00
CA GLY A 272 -3.08 -20.05 24.81
C GLY A 272 -3.06 -19.22 23.53
N ARG A 273 -2.12 -19.47 22.61
CA ARG A 273 -2.02 -18.82 21.31
C ARG A 273 -2.07 -19.82 20.16
N TYR A 274 -2.52 -19.32 19.03
CA TYR A 274 -2.62 -20.00 17.75
C TYR A 274 -1.97 -19.10 16.70
N ALA A 275 -1.16 -19.68 15.81
CA ALA A 275 -0.45 -18.96 14.78
C ALA A 275 -0.64 -19.60 13.41
N THR A 276 -1.08 -18.78 12.45
CA THR A 276 -0.93 -19.07 11.03
C THR A 276 0.43 -18.50 10.60
N VAL A 277 1.38 -19.38 10.32
CA VAL A 277 2.73 -19.04 9.89
C VAL A 277 2.78 -19.01 8.36
N LEU A 278 3.15 -17.86 7.80
CA LEU A 278 3.24 -17.62 6.38
C LEU A 278 4.69 -17.75 5.93
N GLY A 279 4.96 -18.71 5.05
CA GLY A 279 6.28 -18.90 4.48
C GLY A 279 6.25 -18.87 2.95
N LYS A 280 7.34 -18.37 2.34
CA LYS A 280 7.53 -18.44 0.88
C LYS A 280 7.72 -19.88 0.43
N ARG A 281 8.44 -20.67 1.23
CA ARG A 281 8.66 -22.12 1.04
C ARG A 281 8.51 -22.84 2.36
N ILE A 282 7.51 -23.72 2.47
CA ILE A 282 7.30 -24.55 3.65
C ILE A 282 7.92 -25.94 3.39
N PRO A 283 8.93 -26.36 4.17
CA PRO A 283 9.51 -27.70 4.04
C PRO A 283 8.46 -28.79 4.28
N ALA A 284 8.54 -29.90 3.54
CA ALA A 284 7.62 -31.04 3.72
C ALA A 284 7.71 -31.70 5.12
N SER A 285 8.80 -31.45 5.86
CA SER A 285 8.95 -31.86 7.25
C SER A 285 8.06 -31.05 8.20
N GLN A 286 7.68 -29.82 7.84
CA GLN A 286 6.80 -29.00 8.64
C GLN A 286 5.36 -29.48 8.51
N ARG A 287 4.72 -29.68 9.65
CA ARG A 287 3.34 -30.17 9.72
C ARG A 287 2.54 -29.31 10.66
N ASN A 288 1.30 -29.02 10.25
CA ASN A 288 0.33 -28.35 11.09
C ASN A 288 0.13 -29.14 12.38
N ASN A 289 0.01 -28.41 13.47
CA ASN A 289 -0.30 -28.94 14.77
C ASN A 289 -1.47 -28.16 15.38
N VAL A 290 -1.77 -28.41 16.66
CA VAL A 290 -2.93 -27.80 17.33
C VAL A 290 -2.80 -26.28 17.46
N ARG A 291 -1.56 -25.74 17.55
CA ARG A 291 -1.28 -24.32 17.75
C ARG A 291 -0.69 -23.62 16.53
N VAL A 292 -0.03 -24.35 15.64
CA VAL A 292 0.64 -23.78 14.46
C VAL A 292 0.10 -24.37 13.17
N GLU A 293 -0.34 -23.49 12.28
CA GLU A 293 -0.73 -23.80 10.91
C GLU A 293 0.26 -23.15 9.94
N TYR A 294 0.93 -23.94 9.10
CA TYR A 294 1.78 -23.42 8.04
C TYR A 294 0.97 -23.23 6.75
N ARG A 295 1.07 -22.05 6.15
CA ARG A 295 0.42 -21.75 4.87
C ARG A 295 1.36 -21.05 3.90
N ASN A 296 1.16 -21.31 2.60
CA ASN A 296 1.84 -20.56 1.55
C ASN A 296 1.53 -19.07 1.72
N GLY A 297 2.58 -18.26 1.81
CA GLY A 297 2.41 -16.88 2.23
C GLY A 297 1.63 -16.03 1.23
N ILE A 298 2.02 -16.03 -0.05
CA ILE A 298 1.30 -15.25 -1.08
C ILE A 298 -0.17 -15.64 -1.16
N GLU A 299 -0.52 -16.93 -1.28
CA GLU A 299 -1.93 -17.34 -1.40
C GLU A 299 -2.75 -16.91 -0.18
N THR A 300 -2.17 -16.99 1.01
CA THR A 300 -2.86 -16.55 2.23
C THR A 300 -3.01 -15.03 2.27
N VAL A 301 -2.01 -14.27 1.83
CA VAL A 301 -2.11 -12.81 1.71
C VAL A 301 -3.20 -12.41 0.71
N LEU A 302 -3.27 -13.08 -0.45
CA LEU A 302 -4.32 -12.83 -1.45
C LEU A 302 -5.72 -13.12 -0.89
N GLU A 303 -5.87 -14.23 -0.15
CA GLU A 303 -7.13 -14.57 0.53
C GLU A 303 -7.52 -13.51 1.57
N GLN A 304 -6.61 -13.19 2.51
CA GLN A 304 -6.86 -12.23 3.59
C GLN A 304 -7.10 -10.80 3.08
N CYS A 305 -6.63 -10.48 1.88
CA CYS A 305 -6.86 -9.18 1.24
C CYS A 305 -8.13 -9.14 0.38
N GLU A 306 -8.85 -10.26 0.25
CA GLU A 306 -9.96 -10.45 -0.69
C GLU A 306 -9.55 -10.10 -2.13
N PHE A 307 -8.34 -10.49 -2.54
CA PHE A 307 -7.74 -10.12 -3.83
C PHE A 307 -8.68 -10.44 -5.00
N ASP A 308 -9.22 -11.66 -5.04
CA ASP A 308 -10.11 -12.09 -6.12
C ASP A 308 -11.35 -11.21 -6.27
N ARG A 309 -11.93 -10.76 -5.15
CA ARG A 309 -13.10 -9.87 -5.14
C ARG A 309 -12.76 -8.49 -5.70
N ARG A 310 -11.53 -8.03 -5.52
CA ARG A 310 -11.03 -6.75 -6.07
C ARG A 310 -10.70 -6.90 -7.55
N LEU A 311 -9.98 -7.96 -7.92
CA LEU A 311 -9.63 -8.29 -9.29
C LEU A 311 -10.87 -8.49 -10.18
N ALA A 312 -11.94 -9.09 -9.65
CA ALA A 312 -13.20 -9.27 -10.37
C ALA A 312 -13.80 -7.95 -10.88
N LYS A 313 -13.54 -6.84 -10.18
CA LYS A 313 -14.00 -5.49 -10.54
C LYS A 313 -13.08 -4.75 -11.50
N ALA A 314 -11.86 -5.24 -11.71
CA ALA A 314 -10.89 -4.66 -12.61
C ALA A 314 -11.02 -5.23 -14.03
N ASP A 315 -10.48 -4.48 -14.99
CA ASP A 315 -10.22 -4.94 -16.35
C ASP A 315 -8.74 -5.31 -16.52
N TRP A 316 -7.86 -4.55 -15.85
CA TRP A 316 -6.41 -4.73 -15.84
C TRP A 316 -5.88 -4.99 -14.43
N LEU A 317 -4.96 -5.93 -14.33
CA LEU A 317 -4.04 -6.10 -13.21
C LEU A 317 -2.67 -5.51 -13.59
N ILE A 318 -2.10 -4.68 -12.73
CA ILE A 318 -0.73 -4.18 -12.87
C ILE A 318 0.12 -4.85 -11.79
N ALA A 319 1.11 -5.62 -12.21
CA ALA A 319 2.05 -6.29 -11.32
C ALA A 319 3.45 -5.69 -11.45
N LEU A 320 4.26 -5.85 -10.41
CA LEU A 320 5.68 -5.50 -10.39
C LEU A 320 6.46 -6.76 -10.02
N THR A 321 7.49 -7.10 -10.80
CA THR A 321 8.33 -8.28 -10.55
C THR A 321 9.81 -8.01 -10.79
N ARG A 322 10.67 -8.73 -10.08
CA ARG A 322 12.09 -8.82 -10.40
C ARG A 322 12.31 -9.88 -11.49
N LEU A 323 13.24 -9.63 -12.40
CA LEU A 323 13.77 -10.62 -13.35
C LEU A 323 14.93 -11.38 -12.71
N LEU A 324 14.98 -12.70 -12.91
CA LEU A 324 16.09 -13.53 -12.40
C LEU A 324 17.27 -13.63 -13.36
N ASP A 325 17.06 -13.33 -14.64
CA ASP A 325 18.07 -13.40 -15.68
C ASP A 325 17.76 -12.41 -16.82
N ASP A 326 18.78 -12.09 -17.61
CA ASP A 326 18.68 -11.24 -18.80
C ASP A 326 17.86 -11.90 -19.93
N GLU A 327 17.58 -13.21 -19.81
CA GLU A 327 16.70 -13.96 -20.71
C GLU A 327 15.22 -13.69 -20.45
N GLY A 328 14.90 -12.91 -19.40
CA GLY A 328 13.54 -12.43 -19.13
C GLY A 328 12.66 -13.43 -18.37
N SER A 329 13.27 -14.40 -17.68
CA SER A 329 12.57 -15.38 -16.87
C SER A 329 11.99 -14.73 -15.60
N MET A 330 10.67 -14.52 -15.60
CA MET A 330 9.92 -14.16 -14.40
C MET A 330 9.63 -15.47 -13.64
N ARG A 331 10.56 -15.92 -12.80
CA ARG A 331 10.33 -17.04 -11.87
C ARG A 331 10.17 -16.51 -10.47
N ASP A 332 9.11 -15.74 -10.28
CA ASP A 332 8.74 -15.18 -9.00
C ASP A 332 7.38 -15.73 -8.57
N ALA A 333 7.37 -16.45 -7.44
CA ALA A 333 6.17 -17.13 -6.97
C ALA A 333 5.03 -16.15 -6.64
N THR A 334 5.36 -14.93 -6.21
CA THR A 334 4.37 -13.89 -5.96
C THR A 334 3.67 -13.51 -7.26
N THR A 335 4.45 -13.17 -8.27
CA THR A 335 3.97 -12.79 -9.60
C THR A 335 3.21 -13.94 -10.26
N ASP A 336 3.71 -15.17 -10.19
CA ASP A 336 3.03 -16.34 -10.74
C ASP A 336 1.64 -16.55 -10.14
N ALA A 337 1.47 -16.36 -8.83
CA ALA A 337 0.17 -16.42 -8.17
C ALA A 337 -0.78 -15.33 -8.70
N LEU A 338 -0.31 -14.09 -8.81
CA LEU A 338 -1.10 -12.99 -9.38
C LEU A 338 -1.54 -13.28 -10.82
N LEU A 339 -0.62 -13.76 -11.65
CA LEU A 339 -0.90 -14.13 -13.04
C LEU A 339 -1.91 -15.28 -13.11
N PHE A 340 -1.82 -16.27 -12.22
CA PHE A 340 -2.78 -17.36 -12.13
C PHE A 340 -4.20 -16.84 -11.85
N HIS A 341 -4.38 -16.04 -10.78
CA HIS A 341 -5.68 -15.46 -10.43
C HIS A 341 -6.23 -14.55 -11.54
N CYS A 342 -5.35 -13.77 -12.19
CA CYS A 342 -5.69 -12.95 -13.35
C CYS A 342 -6.22 -13.78 -14.53
N ARG A 343 -5.54 -14.88 -14.85
CA ARG A 343 -5.93 -15.80 -15.93
C ARG A 343 -7.25 -16.49 -15.65
N VAL A 344 -7.44 -17.01 -14.43
CA VAL A 344 -8.69 -17.66 -14.01
C VAL A 344 -9.89 -16.72 -14.17
N GLN A 345 -9.71 -15.45 -13.84
CA GLN A 345 -10.76 -14.43 -13.96
C GLN A 345 -10.86 -13.76 -15.34
N ARG A 346 -10.04 -14.18 -16.31
CA ARG A 346 -10.01 -13.63 -17.67
C ARG A 346 -9.84 -12.11 -17.68
N LYS A 347 -8.85 -11.62 -16.94
CA LYS A 347 -8.46 -10.21 -16.89
C LYS A 347 -7.20 -9.98 -17.70
N HIS A 348 -7.00 -8.74 -18.17
CA HIS A 348 -5.73 -8.35 -18.76
C HIS A 348 -4.70 -8.13 -17.66
N VAL A 349 -3.44 -8.40 -17.98
CA VAL A 349 -2.32 -8.12 -17.07
C VAL A 349 -1.22 -7.34 -17.78
N ALA A 350 -0.68 -6.37 -17.07
CA ALA A 350 0.54 -5.68 -17.43
C ALA A 350 1.56 -5.86 -16.30
N VAL A 351 2.74 -6.38 -16.61
CA VAL A 351 3.83 -6.58 -15.67
C VAL A 351 4.90 -5.55 -15.97
N LEU A 352 5.23 -4.71 -14.98
CA LEU A 352 6.49 -4.00 -14.97
C LEU A 352 7.54 -4.93 -14.36
N ALA A 353 8.54 -5.29 -15.13
CA ALA A 353 9.65 -6.11 -14.63
C ALA A 353 10.93 -5.27 -14.55
N PHE A 354 11.80 -5.58 -13.60
CA PHE A 354 13.09 -4.90 -13.44
C PHE A 354 14.23 -5.89 -13.20
N SER A 355 15.43 -5.55 -13.66
CA SER A 355 16.67 -6.25 -13.32
C SER A 355 17.42 -5.57 -12.17
N ASP A 356 18.40 -6.26 -11.59
CA ASP A 356 19.23 -5.71 -10.51
C ASP A 356 20.07 -4.52 -10.95
N ASP A 357 20.45 -4.49 -12.24
CA ASP A 357 21.18 -3.38 -12.86
C ASP A 357 20.28 -2.17 -13.15
N GLY A 358 18.99 -2.24 -12.79
CA GLY A 358 18.05 -1.12 -12.86
C GLY A 358 17.42 -0.90 -14.22
N TYR A 359 17.48 -1.88 -15.12
CA TYR A 359 16.74 -1.86 -16.40
C TYR A 359 15.30 -2.33 -16.22
N PHE A 360 14.41 -1.78 -17.02
CA PHE A 360 12.98 -2.07 -16.96
C PHE A 360 12.47 -2.76 -18.23
N PHE A 361 11.42 -3.54 -18.05
CA PHE A 361 10.75 -4.27 -19.10
C PHE A 361 9.24 -4.26 -18.87
N ALA A 362 8.48 -4.29 -19.97
CA ALA A 362 7.04 -4.44 -19.95
C ALA A 362 6.65 -5.80 -20.52
N LYS A 363 5.66 -6.45 -19.91
CA LYS A 363 4.96 -7.60 -20.49
C LYS A 363 3.47 -7.38 -20.40
N ILE A 364 2.76 -7.57 -21.52
CA ILE A 364 1.30 -7.46 -21.60
C ILE A 364 0.74 -8.84 -21.91
N ASP A 365 -0.14 -9.37 -21.05
CA ASP A 365 -0.71 -10.71 -21.17
C ASP A 365 0.37 -11.77 -21.48
N ASP A 366 0.18 -12.56 -22.55
CA ASP A 366 1.13 -13.58 -23.00
C ASP A 366 2.17 -13.07 -24.02
N ALA A 367 2.22 -11.75 -24.26
CA ALA A 367 3.21 -11.16 -25.15
C ALA A 367 4.65 -11.40 -24.64
N PRO A 368 5.67 -11.37 -25.52
CA PRO A 368 7.06 -11.39 -25.08
C PRO A 368 7.36 -10.18 -24.20
N LEU A 369 8.35 -10.35 -23.33
CA LEU A 369 8.91 -9.26 -22.53
C LEU A 369 9.60 -8.24 -23.45
N VAL A 370 9.32 -6.95 -23.28
CA VAL A 370 9.86 -5.87 -24.11
C VAL A 370 10.65 -4.90 -23.23
N PRO A 371 11.90 -4.53 -23.58
CA PRO A 371 12.68 -3.57 -22.81
C PRO A 371 12.07 -2.16 -22.85
N ILE A 372 12.24 -1.41 -21.78
CA ILE A 372 11.90 0.01 -21.67
C ILE A 372 13.21 0.78 -21.54
N GLU A 373 13.44 1.74 -22.43
CA GLU A 373 14.67 2.54 -22.49
C GLU A 373 14.72 3.62 -21.39
N THR A 374 14.82 3.20 -20.13
CA THR A 374 15.03 4.08 -18.97
C THR A 374 15.60 3.30 -17.79
N THR A 375 16.17 4.02 -16.82
CA THR A 375 16.54 3.53 -15.49
C THR A 375 15.73 4.20 -14.37
N SER A 376 14.80 5.09 -14.73
CA SER A 376 13.86 5.74 -13.81
C SER A 376 12.59 4.91 -13.67
N PHE A 377 12.21 4.59 -12.42
CA PHE A 377 10.98 3.85 -12.15
C PHE A 377 9.74 4.62 -12.61
N ASP A 378 9.72 5.95 -12.44
CA ASP A 378 8.59 6.78 -12.87
C ASP A 378 8.42 6.81 -14.38
N GLU A 379 9.52 6.91 -15.13
CA GLU A 379 9.49 6.87 -16.59
C GLU A 379 9.10 5.47 -17.09
N ALA A 380 9.53 4.41 -16.40
CA ALA A 380 9.17 3.04 -16.74
C ALA A 380 7.68 2.76 -16.49
N ALA A 381 7.15 3.25 -15.35
CA ALA A 381 5.72 3.20 -15.06
C ALA A 381 4.92 3.99 -16.11
N ASP A 382 5.39 5.18 -16.50
CA ASP A 382 4.76 5.96 -17.57
C ASP A 382 4.72 5.21 -18.90
N ALA A 383 5.84 4.61 -19.31
CA ALA A 383 5.91 3.80 -20.52
C ALA A 383 4.90 2.64 -20.48
N LEU A 384 4.79 1.93 -19.34
CA LEU A 384 3.81 0.85 -19.18
C LEU A 384 2.37 1.35 -19.36
N PHE A 385 1.99 2.46 -18.71
CA PHE A 385 0.62 2.99 -18.83
C PHE A 385 0.33 3.56 -20.21
N LEU A 386 1.34 4.05 -20.95
CA LEU A 386 1.21 4.41 -22.36
C LEU A 386 0.93 3.18 -23.25
N ILE A 387 1.59 2.04 -22.98
CA ILE A 387 1.30 0.77 -23.66
C ILE A 387 -0.15 0.35 -23.39
N ILE A 388 -0.59 0.38 -22.12
CA ILE A 388 -1.96 0.03 -21.72
C ILE A 388 -2.98 0.92 -22.42
N LYS A 389 -2.74 2.25 -22.45
CA LYS A 389 -3.62 3.22 -23.12
C LYS A 389 -3.85 2.91 -24.60
N ASN A 390 -2.83 2.36 -25.26
CA ASN A 390 -2.87 2.03 -26.68
C ASN A 390 -3.27 0.58 -26.95
N THR A 391 -3.48 -0.24 -25.91
CA THR A 391 -3.91 -1.63 -26.04
C THR A 391 -5.43 -1.72 -26.01
N PRO A 392 -6.08 -2.23 -27.08
CA PRO A 392 -7.53 -2.41 -27.09
C PRO A 392 -7.96 -3.43 -26.04
N ILE A 393 -8.99 -3.11 -25.25
CA ILE A 393 -9.65 -4.07 -24.36
C ILE A 393 -10.48 -5.03 -25.24
N SER A 394 -9.83 -6.08 -25.74
CA SER A 394 -10.50 -7.26 -26.31
C SER A 394 -10.96 -8.18 -25.18
N PRO A 395 -11.89 -9.13 -25.38
CA PRO A 395 -12.07 -10.19 -24.39
C PRO A 395 -10.73 -10.87 -24.12
N ALA A 396 -10.38 -11.06 -22.84
CA ALA A 396 -9.09 -11.63 -22.46
C ALA A 396 -8.82 -12.93 -23.23
N PRO A 397 -7.56 -13.17 -23.65
CA PRO A 397 -7.22 -14.30 -24.51
C PRO A 397 -7.71 -15.62 -23.90
N LEU A 398 -8.20 -16.51 -24.76
CA LEU A 398 -8.45 -17.90 -24.37
C LEU A 398 -7.09 -18.53 -24.07
N PHE A 399 -6.69 -18.53 -22.80
CA PHE A 399 -5.42 -19.12 -22.38
C PHE A 399 -5.37 -20.59 -22.81
N ALA A 400 -4.27 -20.98 -23.46
CA ALA A 400 -4.00 -22.39 -23.69
C ALA A 400 -3.86 -23.09 -22.32
N PRO A 401 -4.36 -24.33 -22.16
CA PRO A 401 -4.18 -25.07 -20.92
C PRO A 401 -2.68 -25.17 -20.60
N ILE A 402 -2.33 -24.91 -19.33
CA ILE A 402 -0.98 -25.16 -18.82
C ILE A 402 -0.73 -26.65 -18.96
N LEU A 403 0.12 -27.03 -19.92
CA LEU A 403 0.71 -28.37 -19.97
C LEU A 403 1.59 -28.46 -18.72
N ARG A 404 1.09 -29.13 -17.68
CA ARG A 404 1.97 -29.59 -16.61
C ARG A 404 2.97 -30.52 -17.28
N GLU A 405 4.25 -30.15 -17.30
CA GLU A 405 5.28 -31.16 -17.47
C GLU A 405 5.08 -32.15 -16.33
N GLU A 406 4.65 -33.36 -16.67
CA GLU A 406 4.58 -34.46 -15.73
C GLU A 406 5.95 -34.55 -15.08
N THR A 407 5.97 -34.37 -13.76
CA THR A 407 7.15 -34.65 -12.96
C THR A 407 7.42 -36.12 -13.18
N VAL A 408 8.42 -36.43 -14.00
CA VAL A 408 8.92 -37.79 -14.17
C VAL A 408 9.43 -38.18 -12.80
N ILE A 409 8.62 -38.94 -12.07
CA ILE A 409 9.09 -39.75 -10.95
C ILE A 409 9.98 -40.79 -11.61
N SER A 410 11.30 -40.53 -11.61
CA SER A 410 12.27 -41.55 -11.99
C SER A 410 12.29 -42.59 -10.87
N ASP A 411 11.55 -43.67 -11.05
CA ASP A 411 11.82 -44.92 -10.35
C ASP A 411 13.13 -45.49 -10.89
N VAL A 412 14.27 -45.19 -10.25
CA VAL A 412 15.42 -46.09 -10.03
C VAL A 412 16.17 -45.68 -8.76
#